data_AF-A0AAW7D893-F1
#
_entry.id   AF-A0AAW7D893-F1
#
_cell.length_a   1.000
_cell.length_b   1.000
_cell.length_c   1.000
_cell.angle_alpha   90.00
_cell.angle_beta   90.00
_cell.angle_gamma   90.00
#
_symmetry.space_group_name_H-M   'P 1'
#
loop_
_entity.id
_entity.type
_entity.pdbx_description
1 polymer ?
#
loop_
_entity_poly.entity_id
_entity_poly.type
_entity_poly.pdbx_seq_one_letter_code
_entity_poly.pdbx_strand_id
1 'polypeptide(L)'
;MAKLDSLFSIRGKVGDLIFFERNGQSFVKKNTGGFVNRKSHDHPNTKAAQQRFKEVATFVGRFKKALNPMIWRQKDGTFHNQLVSFFSKVRKQSDQENLYLAL
;
A
#
# COMPACT_ATOMS: atom_id res chain seq x y z
N MET A 1 -2.69 44.05 -7.93
CA MET A 1 -2.56 43.19 -6.74
C MET A 1 -1.14 42.66 -6.71
N ALA A 2 -0.26 43.24 -5.90
CA ALA A 2 1.12 42.76 -5.79
C ALA A 2 1.12 41.47 -4.96
N LYS A 3 1.46 40.33 -5.57
CA LYS A 3 1.76 39.11 -4.83
C LYS A 3 3.13 39.32 -4.20
N LEU A 4 3.16 39.41 -2.88
CA LEU A 4 4.40 39.34 -2.12
C LEU A 4 4.97 37.93 -2.34
N ASP A 5 5.89 37.80 -3.29
CA ASP A 5 6.73 36.60 -3.37
C ASP A 5 7.52 36.57 -2.07
N SER A 6 7.21 35.59 -1.22
CA SER A 6 7.85 35.44 0.08
C SER A 6 9.36 35.28 -0.13
N LEU A 7 10.11 36.34 0.17
CA LEU A 7 11.57 36.43 -0.04
C LEU A 7 12.39 35.38 0.73
N PHE A 8 11.75 34.61 1.62
CA PHE A 8 12.42 33.66 2.50
C PHE A 8 11.81 32.26 2.36
N SER A 9 12.53 31.35 1.72
CA SER A 9 12.21 29.92 1.71
C SER A 9 12.71 29.27 3.01
N ILE A 10 11.91 29.36 4.07
CA ILE A 10 12.23 28.69 5.33
C ILE A 10 11.98 27.19 5.14
N ARG A 11 13.06 26.41 5.05
CA ARG A 11 13.04 24.94 5.06
C ARG A 11 13.79 24.44 6.29
N GLY A 12 13.17 23.57 7.07
CA GLY A 12 13.79 23.00 8.27
C GLY A 12 12.90 23.04 9.52
N LYS A 13 13.51 22.77 10.67
CA LYS A 13 12.83 22.73 11.97
C LYS A 13 13.11 24.02 12.74
N VAL A 14 12.07 24.70 13.18
CA VAL A 14 12.16 25.82 14.14
C VAL A 14 11.30 25.47 15.34
N GLY A 15 11.94 25.22 16.48
CA GLY A 15 11.24 24.73 17.69
C GLY A 15 10.44 23.46 17.42
N ASP A 16 9.13 23.50 17.69
CA ASP A 16 8.19 22.40 17.46
C ASP A 16 7.50 22.46 16.10
N LEU A 17 8.00 23.25 15.15
CA LEU A 17 7.44 23.37 13.80
C LEU A 17 8.44 22.88 12.75
N ILE A 18 7.94 22.14 11.77
CA ILE A 18 8.70 21.71 10.59
C ILE A 18 8.11 22.41 9.38
N PHE A 19 8.95 23.20 8.72
CA PHE A 19 8.68 23.91 7.48
C PHE A 19 9.23 23.10 6.32
N PHE A 20 8.36 22.74 5.37
CA PHE A 20 8.73 21.96 4.19
C PHE A 20 7.94 22.43 2.97
N GLU A 21 8.46 22.12 1.79
CA GLU A 21 7.81 22.46 0.53
C GLU A 21 7.30 21.18 -0.15
N ARG A 22 6.08 21.22 -0.68
CA ARG A 22 5.51 20.13 -1.47
C ARG A 22 4.79 20.74 -2.67
N ASN A 23 5.16 20.29 -3.87
CA ASN A 23 4.58 20.79 -5.13
C ASN A 23 4.63 22.33 -5.28
N GLY A 24 5.73 22.97 -4.87
CA GLY A 24 5.90 24.43 -4.96
C GLY A 24 5.14 25.24 -3.90
N GLN A 25 4.44 24.58 -2.98
CA GLN A 25 3.70 25.22 -1.88
C GLN A 25 4.40 24.94 -0.54
N SER A 26 4.52 25.98 0.29
CA SER A 26 5.11 25.88 1.63
C SER A 26 4.07 25.39 2.63
N PHE A 27 4.44 24.38 3.40
CA PHE A 27 3.62 23.77 4.45
C PHE A 27 4.35 23.82 5.79
N VAL A 28 3.56 23.97 6.85
CA VAL A 28 4.03 23.90 8.24
C VAL A 28 3.30 22.78 8.95
N LYS A 29 4.04 21.88 9.58
CA LYS A 29 3.47 20.86 10.46
C LYS A 29 4.08 20.97 11.86
N LYS A 30 3.27 20.67 12.88
CA LYS A 30 3.80 20.45 14.22
C LYS A 30 4.76 19.25 14.17
N ASN A 31 5.89 19.36 14.85
CA ASN A 31 6.84 18.28 15.08
C ASN A 31 6.21 17.29 16.07
N THR A 32 5.17 16.60 15.63
CA THR A 32 4.66 15.42 16.30
C THR A 32 5.68 14.33 16.07
N GLY A 33 6.38 13.94 17.13
CA GLY A 33 7.29 12.80 17.13
C GLY A 33 6.53 11.52 16.81
N GLY A 34 6.27 11.30 15.52
CA GLY A 34 5.86 10.01 15.01
C GLY A 34 6.99 8.99 15.20
N PHE A 35 6.72 7.73 14.88
CA PHE A 35 7.62 6.57 14.92
C PHE A 35 8.91 6.69 14.05
N VAL A 36 9.41 7.89 13.80
CA VAL A 36 10.60 8.23 13.01
C VAL A 36 11.86 8.19 13.86
N ASN A 37 11.86 7.49 15.00
CA ASN A 37 13.12 7.23 15.70
C ASN A 37 13.84 6.13 14.94
N ARG A 38 15.02 6.44 14.40
CA ARG A 38 15.91 5.48 13.71
C ARG A 38 16.04 4.16 14.48
N LYS A 39 16.04 4.22 15.81
CA LYS A 39 16.03 3.07 16.72
C LYS A 39 14.84 2.11 16.53
N SER A 40 13.63 2.63 16.30
CA SER A 40 12.41 1.82 16.09
C SER A 40 12.39 1.16 14.71
N HIS A 41 12.93 1.86 13.70
CA HIS A 41 13.13 1.31 12.36
C HIS A 41 14.25 0.25 12.33
N ASP A 42 15.30 0.45 13.13
CA ASP A 42 16.44 -0.47 13.23
C ASP A 42 16.19 -1.67 14.15
N HIS A 43 15.04 -1.72 14.85
CA HIS A 43 14.70 -2.83 15.71
C HIS A 43 14.61 -4.15 14.91
N PRO A 44 15.22 -5.26 15.39
CA PRO A 44 15.32 -6.51 14.63
C PRO A 44 13.96 -7.05 14.17
N ASN A 45 12.93 -6.95 15.01
CA ASN A 45 11.58 -7.39 14.64
C ASN A 45 10.97 -6.53 13.52
N THR A 46 11.23 -5.22 13.51
CA THR A 46 10.74 -4.31 12.46
C THR A 46 11.40 -4.64 11.13
N LYS A 47 12.72 -4.88 11.11
CA LYS A 47 13.46 -5.28 9.90
C LYS A 47 13.03 -6.65 9.40
N ALA A 48 12.87 -7.63 10.29
CA ALA A 48 12.39 -8.97 9.91
C ALA A 48 10.99 -8.91 9.28
N ALA A 49 10.07 -8.12 9.85
CA ALA A 49 8.75 -7.93 9.27
C ALA A 49 8.82 -7.25 7.90
N GLN A 50 9.58 -6.15 7.77
CA GLN A 50 9.79 -5.46 6.50
C GLN A 50 10.37 -6.39 5.41
N GLN A 51 11.31 -7.25 5.78
CA GLN A 51 11.92 -8.20 4.86
C GLN A 51 10.92 -9.26 4.38
N ARG A 52 10.13 -9.85 5.29
CA ARG A 52 9.05 -10.78 4.93
C ARG A 52 8.02 -10.13 4.00
N PHE A 53 7.60 -8.90 4.30
CA PHE A 53 6.68 -8.16 3.43
C PHE A 53 7.29 -7.92 2.04
N LYS A 54 8.58 -7.56 1.97
CA LYS A 54 9.29 -7.39 0.70
C LYS A 54 9.36 -8.68 -0.10
N GLU A 55 9.63 -9.80 0.55
CA GLU A 55 9.69 -11.13 -0.08
C GLU A 55 8.32 -11.54 -0.65
N VAL A 56 7.24 -11.38 0.11
CA VAL A 56 5.88 -11.66 -0.37
C VAL A 56 5.50 -10.73 -1.52
N ALA A 57 5.75 -9.43 -1.41
CA ALA A 57 5.46 -8.48 -2.49
C ALA A 57 6.23 -8.82 -3.78
N THR A 58 7.50 -9.21 -3.64
CA THR A 58 8.34 -9.64 -4.77
C THR A 58 7.82 -10.92 -5.38
N PHE A 59 7.43 -11.90 -4.57
CA PHE A 59 6.83 -13.15 -5.03
C PHE A 59 5.54 -12.88 -5.81
N VAL A 60 4.60 -12.10 -5.26
CA VAL A 60 3.33 -11.77 -5.92
C VAL A 60 3.57 -11.05 -7.26
N GLY A 61 4.51 -10.10 -7.30
CA GLY A 61 4.87 -9.41 -8.55
C GLY A 61 5.44 -10.36 -9.60
N ARG A 62 6.36 -11.25 -9.21
CA ARG A 62 6.94 -12.25 -10.11
C ARG A 62 5.92 -13.29 -10.56
N PHE A 63 5.06 -13.74 -9.66
CA PHE A 63 3.99 -14.69 -9.94
C PHE A 63 2.99 -14.12 -10.94
N LYS A 64 2.53 -12.88 -10.74
CA LYS A 64 1.67 -12.19 -11.71
C LYS A 64 2.35 -12.04 -13.08
N LYS A 65 3.64 -11.70 -13.10
CA LYS A 65 4.42 -11.61 -14.35
C LYS A 65 4.56 -12.95 -15.06
N ALA A 66 4.77 -14.03 -14.31
CA ALA A 66 4.87 -15.39 -14.84
C ALA A 66 3.52 -15.92 -15.35
N LEU A 67 2.40 -15.53 -14.72
CA LEU A 67 1.06 -15.84 -15.20
C LEU A 67 0.63 -15.00 -16.40
N ASN A 68 1.22 -13.81 -16.59
CA ASN A 68 0.79 -12.89 -17.65
C ASN A 68 0.78 -13.53 -19.05
N PRO A 69 1.78 -14.31 -19.50
CA PRO A 69 1.72 -15.01 -20.79
C PRO A 69 0.63 -16.08 -20.88
N MET A 70 0.30 -16.77 -19.78
CA MET A 70 -0.79 -17.73 -19.74
C MET A 70 -2.14 -17.03 -19.86
N ILE A 71 -2.35 -15.95 -19.10
CA ILE A 71 -3.57 -15.12 -19.15
C ILE A 71 -3.72 -14.48 -20.54
N TRP A 72 -2.63 -14.00 -21.14
CA TRP A 72 -2.64 -13.37 -22.47
C TRP A 72 -2.90 -14.39 -23.60
N ARG A 73 -2.43 -15.64 -23.45
CA ARG A 73 -2.80 -16.76 -24.34
C ARG A 73 -4.24 -17.21 -24.13
N GLN A 74 -4.76 -17.13 -22.90
CA GLN A 74 -6.16 -17.34 -22.54
C GLN A 74 -7.06 -16.13 -22.82
N LYS A 75 -6.79 -15.35 -23.88
CA LYS A 75 -7.76 -14.37 -24.41
C LYS A 75 -9.06 -14.99 -24.94
N ASP A 76 -9.31 -16.25 -24.64
CA ASP A 76 -10.62 -16.85 -24.75
C ASP A 76 -11.40 -16.43 -23.50
N GLY A 77 -12.38 -15.53 -23.65
CA GLY A 77 -13.17 -14.97 -22.54
C GLY A 77 -13.87 -16.03 -21.67
N THR A 78 -13.87 -17.28 -22.14
CA THR A 78 -14.30 -18.48 -21.45
C THR A 78 -13.56 -18.73 -20.14
N PHE A 79 -12.24 -18.54 -20.04
CA PHE A 79 -11.50 -18.87 -18.81
C PHE A 79 -11.76 -17.88 -17.67
N HIS A 80 -11.77 -16.58 -17.98
CA HIS A 80 -12.12 -15.56 -16.99
C HIS A 80 -13.54 -15.80 -16.45
N ASN A 81 -14.50 -16.09 -17.33
CA ASN A 81 -15.87 -16.39 -16.95
C ASN A 81 -15.97 -17.70 -16.12
N GLN A 82 -15.18 -18.72 -16.43
CA GLN A 82 -15.10 -19.95 -15.65
C GLN A 82 -14.54 -19.70 -14.24
N LEU A 83 -13.49 -18.89 -14.11
CA LEU A 83 -12.91 -18.52 -12.81
C LEU A 83 -13.89 -17.70 -11.96
N VAL A 84 -14.54 -16.69 -12.55
CA VAL A 84 -15.55 -15.88 -11.85
C VAL A 84 -16.73 -16.74 -11.40
N SER A 85 -17.19 -17.65 -12.27
CA SER A 85 -18.26 -18.61 -11.95
C SER A 85 -17.84 -19.54 -10.81
N PHE A 86 -16.62 -20.07 -10.84
CA PHE A 86 -16.10 -20.96 -9.80
C PHE A 86 -16.01 -20.25 -8.45
N PHE A 87 -15.37 -19.08 -8.37
CA PHE A 87 -15.27 -18.33 -7.11
C PHE A 87 -16.63 -17.88 -6.58
N SER A 88 -17.59 -17.56 -7.45
CA SER A 88 -18.95 -17.22 -7.04
C SER A 88 -19.70 -18.43 -6.44
N LYS A 89 -19.47 -19.64 -6.98
CA LYS A 89 -20.03 -20.89 -6.43
C LYS A 89 -19.42 -21.23 -5.07
N VAL A 90 -18.10 -21.14 -4.94
CA VAL A 90 -17.39 -21.39 -3.68
C VAL A 90 -17.87 -20.44 -2.59
N ARG A 91 -17.99 -19.13 -2.89
CA ARG A 91 -18.52 -18.14 -1.95
C ARG A 91 -19.95 -18.46 -1.49
N LYS A 92 -20.84 -18.82 -2.43
CA LYS A 92 -22.22 -19.20 -2.09
C LYS A 92 -22.26 -20.44 -1.20
N GLN A 93 -21.41 -21.43 -1.45
CA GLN A 93 -21.32 -22.64 -0.62
C GLN A 93 -20.77 -22.34 0.76
N SER A 94 -19.72 -21.52 0.89
CA SER A 94 -19.20 -21.11 2.20
C SER A 94 -20.23 -20.30 3.00
N ASP A 95 -21.01 -19.46 2.34
CA ASP A 95 -22.09 -18.69 2.99
C ASP A 95 -23.25 -19.62 3.45
N GLN A 96 -23.50 -20.72 2.73
CA GLN A 96 -24.49 -21.73 3.11
C GLN A 96 -24.01 -22.66 4.24
N GLU A 97 -22.75 -23.12 4.22
CA GLU A 97 -22.19 -23.96 5.29
C GLU A 97 -22.19 -23.24 6.64
N ASN A 98 -21.93 -21.93 6.65
CA ASN A 98 -22.02 -21.12 7.87
C ASN A 98 -23.45 -20.98 8.41
N LEU A 99 -24.47 -21.14 7.56
CA LEU A 99 -25.89 -21.02 7.94
C LEU A 99 -26.40 -22.29 8.64
N TYR A 100 -25.87 -23.46 8.29
CA TYR A 100 -26.21 -24.74 8.94
C TYR A 100 -25.50 -24.96 10.26
N LEU A 101 -24.38 -24.27 10.52
CA LEU A 101 -23.68 -24.28 11.81
C LEU A 101 -24.25 -23.28 12.84
N ALA A 102 -25.18 -22.42 12.40
CA ALA A 102 -25.80 -21.37 13.22
C ALA A 102 -27.24 -21.70 13.66
N LEU A 103 -27.75 -22.90 13.35
CA LEU A 103 -29.02 -23.48 13.84
C LEU A 103 -28.71 -24.61 14.82
#